data_AF-A0A5P8VTK4-F1
#
_entry.id   AF-A0A5P8VTK4-F1
#
_cell.length_a   1.000
_cell.length_b   1.000
_cell.length_c   1.000
_cell.angle_alpha   90.00
_cell.angle_beta   90.00
_cell.angle_gamma   90.00
#
_symmetry.space_group_name_H-M   'P 1'
#
loop_
_entity.id
_entity.type
_entity.pdbx_description
1 polymer ?
#
loop_
_entity_poly.entity_id
_entity_poly.type
_entity_poly.pdbx_seq_one_letter_code
_entity_poly.pdbx_strand_id
1 'polypeptide(L)'
;MELASAIASDISGICDDVFSIQIVPPGLIHFELTHSTLATWLQSLVEGSGEWGVGSGGDGGDEGDEGDEGDEGDEANNQCPMPYAPCPMPNLFAVQYAHARCCSLVLLAHREGLIKLREPVPNTSPAFWSVISSNPLPWLNCDGILRLNHPDERRLIGELIQVVDNIECPDVKGSVKWEKVALSLSQAFEKFWSNCRIWGEVKITSPELAQARLGLLMATQSVLRFVLEENLGVFAPLEL
;
A
#
# COMPACT_ATOMS: atom_id res chain seq x y z
N MET A 1 -15.43 34.21 -16.86
CA MET A 1 -16.06 32.90 -17.16
C MET A 1 -15.46 32.27 -18.41
N GLU A 2 -15.29 33.03 -19.51
CA GLU A 2 -14.71 32.53 -20.77
C GLU A 2 -13.31 31.89 -20.65
N LEU A 3 -12.42 32.47 -19.82
CA LEU A 3 -11.10 31.88 -19.58
C LEU A 3 -11.19 30.54 -18.84
N ALA A 4 -12.06 30.43 -17.84
CA ALA A 4 -12.26 29.20 -17.09
C ALA A 4 -12.87 28.09 -17.97
N SER A 5 -13.75 28.45 -18.90
CA SER A 5 -14.30 27.50 -19.88
C SER A 5 -13.27 27.05 -20.91
N ALA A 6 -12.39 27.94 -21.37
CA ALA A 6 -11.30 27.55 -22.26
C ALA A 6 -10.36 26.55 -21.57
N ILE A 7 -9.92 26.86 -20.35
CA ILE A 7 -9.06 25.97 -19.55
C ILE A 7 -9.74 24.62 -19.27
N ALA A 8 -11.01 24.62 -18.86
CA ALA A 8 -11.74 23.38 -18.59
C ALA A 8 -11.91 22.52 -19.86
N SER A 9 -12.16 23.15 -21.01
CA SER A 9 -12.27 22.46 -22.30
C SER A 9 -10.94 21.85 -22.74
N ASP A 10 -9.84 22.59 -22.58
CA ASP A 10 -8.51 22.09 -22.91
C ASP A 10 -8.12 20.89 -22.03
N ILE A 11 -8.43 20.93 -20.73
CA ILE A 11 -8.09 19.84 -19.81
C ILE A 11 -9.00 18.62 -20.03
N SER A 12 -10.30 18.81 -20.27
CA SER A 12 -11.20 17.70 -20.63
C SER A 12 -10.73 17.01 -21.92
N GLY A 13 -10.22 17.77 -22.90
CA GLY A 13 -9.62 17.19 -24.11
C GLY A 13 -8.38 16.31 -23.87
N ILE A 14 -7.70 16.46 -22.72
CA ILE A 14 -6.48 15.70 -22.37
C ILE A 14 -6.80 14.53 -21.42
N CYS A 15 -7.80 14.67 -20.54
CA CYS A 15 -8.01 13.78 -19.38
C CYS A 15 -9.49 13.43 -19.12
N ASP A 16 -10.32 13.34 -20.17
CA ASP A 16 -11.79 13.18 -20.05
C ASP A 16 -12.23 11.92 -19.26
N ASP A 17 -11.40 10.89 -19.23
CA ASP A 17 -11.63 9.64 -18.51
C ASP A 17 -11.13 9.66 -17.05
N VAL A 18 -10.28 10.63 -16.70
CA VAL A 18 -9.60 10.73 -15.40
C VAL A 18 -10.32 11.67 -14.44
N PHE A 19 -10.77 12.83 -14.92
CA PHE A 19 -11.38 13.86 -14.08
C PHE A 19 -12.75 14.30 -14.60
N SER A 20 -13.70 14.45 -13.68
CA SER A 20 -14.88 15.28 -13.90
C SER A 20 -14.53 16.74 -13.65
N ILE A 21 -14.76 17.59 -14.64
CA ILE A 21 -14.42 19.01 -14.59
C ILE A 21 -15.70 19.83 -14.55
N GLN A 22 -15.88 20.62 -13.49
CA GLN A 22 -17.03 21.50 -13.34
C GLN A 22 -16.60 22.94 -13.08
N ILE A 23 -17.21 23.89 -13.80
CA ILE A 23 -17.00 25.32 -13.57
C ILE A 23 -18.07 25.81 -12.61
N VAL A 24 -17.64 26.32 -11.45
CA VAL A 24 -18.50 26.83 -10.38
C VAL A 24 -18.35 28.35 -10.27
N PRO A 25 -19.44 29.11 -10.07
CA PRO A 25 -19.34 30.56 -9.85
C PRO A 25 -18.40 30.90 -8.67
N PRO A 26 -17.59 31.97 -8.75
CA PRO A 26 -17.51 32.99 -9.80
C PRO A 26 -16.59 32.67 -11.00
N GLY A 27 -16.14 31.42 -11.14
CA GLY A 27 -15.18 30.98 -12.18
C GLY A 27 -14.12 30.01 -11.69
N LEU A 28 -14.41 29.27 -10.61
CA LEU A 28 -13.56 28.21 -10.08
C LEU A 28 -13.73 26.96 -10.94
N ILE A 29 -12.63 26.26 -11.20
CA ILE A 29 -12.64 24.97 -11.89
C ILE A 29 -12.46 23.91 -10.82
N HIS A 30 -13.50 23.11 -10.61
CA HIS A 30 -13.45 21.95 -9.74
C HIS A 30 -13.00 20.74 -10.55
N PHE A 31 -12.01 20.03 -10.01
CA PHE A 31 -11.55 18.75 -10.52
C PHE A 31 -11.96 17.67 -9.54
N GLU A 32 -12.70 16.68 -10.00
CA GLU A 32 -13.06 15.51 -9.22
C GLU A 32 -12.53 14.27 -9.94
N LEU A 33 -11.69 13.48 -9.26
CA LEU A 33 -11.21 12.21 -9.80
C LEU A 33 -12.40 11.27 -10.02
N THR A 34 -12.50 10.66 -11.20
CA THR A 34 -13.63 9.76 -11.45
C THR A 34 -13.54 8.51 -10.56
N HIS A 35 -14.71 7.98 -10.19
CA HIS A 35 -14.78 6.74 -9.42
C HIS A 35 -14.12 5.56 -10.15
N SER A 36 -14.20 5.53 -11.49
CA SER A 36 -13.58 4.50 -12.33
C SER A 36 -12.05 4.53 -12.24
N THR A 37 -11.46 5.73 -12.37
CA THR A 37 -10.01 5.90 -12.23
C THR A 37 -9.54 5.52 -10.84
N LEU A 38 -10.24 5.96 -9.80
CA LEU A 38 -9.89 5.62 -8.42
C LEU A 38 -10.00 4.10 -8.16
N ALA A 39 -11.04 3.44 -8.67
CA ALA A 39 -11.19 1.99 -8.57
C ALA A 39 -10.07 1.23 -9.29
N THR A 40 -9.65 1.72 -10.46
CA THR A 40 -8.56 1.14 -11.26
C THR A 40 -7.22 1.30 -10.52
N TRP A 41 -6.97 2.47 -9.96
CA TRP A 41 -5.78 2.73 -9.15
C TRP A 41 -5.76 1.88 -7.87
N LEU A 42 -6.90 1.74 -7.16
CA LEU A 42 -6.98 0.84 -6.01
C LEU A 42 -6.71 -0.62 -6.41
N GLN A 43 -7.21 -1.06 -7.56
CA GLN A 43 -6.93 -2.40 -8.07
C GLN A 43 -5.44 -2.59 -8.38
N SER A 44 -4.76 -1.59 -8.95
CA SER A 44 -3.32 -1.67 -9.21
C SER A 44 -2.49 -1.74 -7.93
N LEU A 45 -2.92 -1.12 -6.81
CA LEU A 45 -2.26 -1.30 -5.51
C LEU A 45 -2.35 -2.73 -5.00
N VAL A 46 -3.48 -3.40 -5.23
CA VAL A 46 -3.71 -4.78 -4.82
C VAL A 46 -2.86 -5.74 -5.64
N GLU A 47 -2.72 -5.48 -6.94
CA GLU A 47 -1.97 -6.34 -7.87
C GLU A 47 -0.45 -6.09 -7.80
N GLY A 48 -0.05 -4.83 -7.61
CA GLY A 48 1.31 -4.34 -7.84
C GLY A 48 2.33 -4.62 -6.74
N SER A 49 2.13 -5.56 -5.83
CA SER A 49 3.04 -5.81 -4.68
C SER A 49 4.52 -6.17 -4.99
N GLY A 50 5.00 -6.06 -6.24
CA GLY A 50 6.37 -6.39 -6.65
C GLY A 50 7.05 -5.46 -7.66
N GLU A 51 6.43 -4.38 -8.14
CA GLU A 51 7.02 -3.52 -9.21
C GLU A 51 6.99 -2.02 -8.89
N TRP A 52 7.13 -1.67 -7.61
CA TRP A 52 7.27 -0.26 -7.20
C TRP A 52 8.76 0.09 -7.25
N GLY A 53 9.25 0.56 -8.40
CA GLY A 53 10.53 1.25 -8.47
C GLY A 53 11.80 0.41 -8.60
N VAL A 54 11.86 -0.59 -9.50
CA VAL A 54 13.17 -1.00 -10.05
C VAL A 54 13.57 0.02 -11.11
N GLY A 55 14.12 1.15 -10.68
CA GLY A 55 15.00 1.93 -11.51
C GLY A 55 16.22 1.07 -11.82
N SER A 56 16.39 0.65 -13.08
CA SER A 56 17.58 -0.07 -13.57
C SER A 56 18.86 0.73 -13.25
N GLY A 57 19.45 0.45 -12.11
CA GLY A 57 20.68 1.07 -11.64
C GLY A 57 21.86 0.11 -11.79
N GLY A 58 22.64 0.33 -12.85
CA GLY A 58 24.08 0.06 -12.91
C GLY A 58 24.59 -1.35 -12.62
N ASP A 59 24.75 -2.13 -13.70
CA ASP A 59 25.71 -3.23 -13.77
C ASP A 59 27.13 -2.67 -13.62
N GLY A 60 27.65 -2.68 -12.39
CA GLY A 60 29.05 -2.40 -12.07
C GLY A 60 29.74 -3.73 -11.79
N GLY A 61 30.40 -4.27 -12.81
CA GLY A 61 31.18 -5.50 -12.73
C GLY A 61 32.29 -5.40 -11.68
N ASP A 62 32.29 -6.39 -10.79
CA ASP A 62 33.32 -6.71 -9.82
C ASP A 62 34.25 -7.77 -10.45
N GLU A 63 35.56 -7.49 -10.51
CA GLU A 63 36.60 -8.45 -10.89
C GLU A 63 37.69 -8.50 -9.81
N GLY A 64 37.92 -9.72 -9.28
CA GLY A 64 39.18 -10.25 -8.75
C GLY A 64 39.57 -9.78 -7.35
N ASP A 65 39.42 -10.58 -6.30
CA ASP A 65 40.19 -11.79 -5.95
C ASP A 65 41.71 -11.57 -5.91
N GLU A 66 42.27 -11.57 -4.70
CA GLU A 66 43.50 -12.29 -4.35
C GLU A 66 43.59 -12.36 -2.82
N GLY A 67 43.64 -13.58 -2.28
CA GLY A 67 43.81 -13.85 -0.86
C GLY A 67 45.27 -13.78 -0.40
N ASP A 68 45.48 -13.81 0.92
CA ASP A 68 46.61 -14.52 1.54
C ASP A 68 46.40 -14.73 3.05
N GLU A 69 47.15 -15.69 3.56
CA GLU A 69 47.00 -16.55 4.74
C GLU A 69 47.30 -15.95 6.13
N GLY A 70 46.72 -16.62 7.15
CA GLY A 70 47.36 -16.93 8.44
C GLY A 70 47.32 -15.89 9.57
N ASP A 71 46.77 -16.24 10.74
CA ASP A 71 47.57 -16.59 11.93
C ASP A 71 46.67 -17.00 13.13
N GLU A 72 47.27 -17.75 14.05
CA GLU A 72 46.70 -18.55 15.12
C GLU A 72 46.13 -17.77 16.32
N GLY A 73 45.13 -18.40 16.97
CA GLY A 73 44.97 -18.51 18.43
C GLY A 73 44.94 -17.25 19.31
N ASP A 74 43.79 -17.01 19.94
CA ASP A 74 43.74 -16.80 21.40
C ASP A 74 42.31 -16.92 21.95
N GLU A 75 42.08 -17.95 22.77
CA GLU A 75 40.95 -18.07 23.67
C GLU A 75 41.12 -17.08 24.83
N ALA A 76 40.36 -15.99 24.88
CA ALA A 76 39.95 -15.39 26.15
C ALA A 76 38.78 -14.40 26.00
N ASN A 77 37.75 -14.74 26.76
CA ASN A 77 36.84 -13.83 27.45
C ASN A 77 35.56 -13.39 26.72
N ASN A 78 34.52 -14.17 27.04
CA ASN A 78 33.10 -13.81 26.96
C ASN A 78 32.82 -12.45 27.60
N GLN A 79 32.62 -11.43 26.76
CA GLN A 79 31.74 -10.29 27.00
C GLN A 79 31.66 -9.46 25.72
N CYS A 80 30.76 -9.83 24.82
CA CYS A 80 30.30 -8.89 23.80
C CYS A 80 29.54 -7.77 24.51
N PRO A 81 29.97 -6.50 24.46
CA PRO A 81 29.10 -5.42 24.83
C PRO A 81 28.04 -5.37 23.73
N MET A 82 26.81 -5.80 24.06
CA MET A 82 25.62 -5.59 23.24
C MET A 82 25.66 -4.15 22.71
N PRO A 83 25.91 -3.91 21.41
CA PRO A 83 25.83 -2.57 20.87
C PRO A 83 24.34 -2.29 20.78
N TYR A 84 23.80 -1.62 21.80
CA TYR A 84 22.47 -1.02 21.87
C TYR A 84 21.56 -1.47 20.72
N ALA A 85 20.94 -2.65 20.82
CA ALA A 85 19.82 -2.95 19.95
C ALA A 85 18.83 -1.80 20.17
N PRO A 86 18.57 -0.94 19.17
CA PRO A 86 17.66 0.17 19.36
C PRO A 86 16.35 -0.44 19.79
N CYS A 87 15.84 -0.04 20.96
CA CYS A 87 14.48 -0.38 21.36
C CYS A 87 13.59 -0.08 20.15
N PRO A 88 12.77 -1.03 19.64
CA PRO A 88 11.88 -0.75 18.54
C PRO A 88 11.10 0.50 18.92
N MET A 89 11.30 1.57 18.16
CA MET A 89 10.57 2.82 18.37
C MET A 89 9.08 2.44 18.41
N PRO A 90 8.27 2.89 19.39
CA PRO A 90 6.90 2.42 19.56
C PRO A 90 6.05 2.51 18.29
N ASN A 91 6.39 3.47 17.44
CA ASN A 91 5.76 3.70 16.14
C ASN A 91 6.03 2.57 15.14
N LEU A 92 7.24 2.00 15.12
CA LEU A 92 7.61 0.92 14.19
C LEU A 92 6.82 -0.36 14.47
N PHE A 93 6.68 -0.71 15.76
CA PHE A 93 5.89 -1.87 16.15
C PHE A 93 4.41 -1.72 15.75
N ALA A 94 3.84 -0.52 15.91
CA ALA A 94 2.48 -0.24 15.48
C ALA A 94 2.29 -0.45 13.96
N VAL A 95 3.27 -0.04 13.16
CA VAL A 95 3.26 -0.23 11.70
C VAL A 95 3.38 -1.70 11.32
N GLN A 96 4.32 -2.43 11.93
CA GLN A 96 4.48 -3.87 11.70
C GLN A 96 3.23 -4.65 12.14
N TYR A 97 2.62 -4.28 13.27
CA TYR A 97 1.36 -4.85 13.74
C TYR A 97 0.22 -4.61 12.75
N ALA A 98 0.08 -3.37 12.23
CA ALA A 98 -0.93 -3.06 11.22
C ALA A 98 -0.75 -3.91 9.96
N HIS A 99 0.48 -4.06 9.47
CA HIS A 99 0.82 -4.93 8.34
C HIS A 99 0.44 -6.40 8.62
N ALA A 100 0.95 -6.99 9.69
CA ALA A 100 0.69 -8.39 10.07
C ALA A 100 -0.81 -8.65 10.28
N ARG A 101 -1.54 -7.66 10.82
CA ARG A 101 -2.99 -7.73 10.99
C ARG A 101 -3.70 -7.77 9.65
N CYS A 102 -3.30 -6.94 8.68
CA CYS A 102 -3.84 -7.00 7.33
C CYS A 102 -3.60 -8.37 6.69
N CYS A 103 -2.38 -8.92 6.79
CA CYS A 103 -2.06 -10.27 6.32
C CYS A 103 -2.99 -11.34 6.93
N SER A 104 -3.17 -11.30 8.26
CA SER A 104 -4.04 -12.24 8.98
C SER A 104 -5.50 -12.14 8.52
N LEU A 105 -6.00 -10.93 8.28
CA LEU A 105 -7.38 -10.68 7.85
C LEU A 105 -7.61 -11.13 6.39
N VAL A 106 -6.65 -10.89 5.50
CA VAL A 106 -6.70 -11.37 4.11
C VAL A 106 -6.71 -12.91 4.08
N LEU A 107 -5.87 -13.55 4.89
CA LEU A 107 -5.85 -15.01 5.03
C LEU A 107 -7.18 -15.55 5.57
N LEU A 108 -7.77 -14.89 6.57
CA LEU A 108 -9.08 -15.27 7.09
C LEU A 108 -10.15 -15.18 6.00
N ALA A 109 -10.17 -14.11 5.20
CA ALA A 109 -11.12 -13.95 4.12
C ALA A 109 -10.98 -15.02 3.05
N HIS A 110 -9.74 -15.45 2.75
CA HIS A 110 -9.50 -16.56 1.85
C HIS A 110 -10.05 -17.88 2.39
N ARG A 111 -9.74 -18.22 3.65
CA ARG A 111 -10.26 -19.43 4.33
C ARG A 111 -11.78 -19.45 4.38
N GLU A 112 -12.38 -18.28 4.51
CA GLU A 112 -13.83 -18.09 4.54
C GLU A 112 -14.50 -17.98 3.16
N GLY A 113 -13.73 -18.11 2.08
CA GLY A 113 -14.22 -18.10 0.70
C GLY A 113 -14.69 -16.73 0.21
N LEU A 114 -14.35 -15.63 0.89
CA LEU A 114 -14.68 -14.26 0.46
C LEU A 114 -13.85 -13.83 -0.75
N ILE A 115 -12.60 -14.30 -0.81
CA ILE A 115 -11.65 -14.06 -1.88
C ILE A 115 -10.91 -15.35 -2.21
N LYS A 116 -10.44 -15.47 -3.45
CA LYS A 116 -9.60 -16.59 -3.88
C LYS A 116 -8.18 -16.08 -4.08
N LEU A 117 -7.28 -16.53 -3.22
CA LEU A 117 -5.84 -16.30 -3.37
C LEU A 117 -5.29 -17.40 -4.27
N ARG A 118 -4.32 -17.07 -5.12
CA ARG A 118 -3.62 -18.08 -5.94
C ARG A 118 -2.62 -18.80 -5.05
N GLU A 119 -2.66 -20.12 -5.04
CA GLU A 119 -1.65 -20.91 -4.32
C GLU A 119 -0.25 -20.66 -4.93
N PRO A 120 0.80 -20.47 -4.12
CA PRO A 120 2.15 -20.33 -4.63
C PRO A 120 2.57 -21.63 -5.34
N VAL A 121 3.25 -21.48 -6.48
CA VAL A 121 3.82 -22.61 -7.21
C VAL A 121 4.86 -23.30 -6.31
N PRO A 122 4.82 -24.63 -6.11
CA PRO A 122 5.56 -25.33 -5.06
C PRO A 122 7.10 -25.27 -5.12
N ASN A 123 7.71 -24.58 -6.10
CA ASN A 123 9.16 -24.59 -6.35
C ASN A 123 9.80 -23.18 -6.35
N THR A 124 9.08 -22.14 -5.93
CA THR A 124 9.63 -20.79 -5.78
C THR A 124 9.62 -20.44 -4.29
N SER A 125 10.67 -19.75 -3.82
CA SER A 125 10.73 -19.14 -2.47
C SER A 125 9.34 -18.59 -2.09
N PRO A 126 8.89 -18.71 -0.82
CA PRO A 126 7.52 -18.36 -0.44
C PRO A 126 7.32 -16.84 -0.53
N ALA A 127 7.13 -16.33 -1.75
CA ALA A 127 6.45 -15.09 -2.01
C ALA A 127 4.97 -15.35 -1.70
N PHE A 128 4.69 -15.40 -0.40
CA PHE A 128 3.49 -15.97 0.22
C PHE A 128 2.18 -15.35 -0.30
N TRP A 129 2.23 -14.21 -1.02
CA TRP A 129 1.07 -13.50 -1.57
C TRP A 129 1.25 -12.95 -2.98
N SER A 130 2.32 -13.29 -3.70
CA SER A 130 2.51 -12.78 -5.06
C SER A 130 1.43 -13.36 -5.98
N VAL A 131 0.57 -12.48 -6.48
CA VAL A 131 -0.51 -12.73 -7.44
C VAL A 131 -1.81 -13.21 -6.81
N ILE A 132 -2.49 -12.28 -6.14
CA ILE A 132 -3.92 -12.36 -5.93
C ILE A 132 -4.58 -11.97 -7.25
N SER A 133 -4.93 -12.95 -8.07
CA SER A 133 -5.76 -12.71 -9.24
C SER A 133 -6.71 -13.88 -9.43
N SER A 134 -7.99 -13.58 -9.30
CA SER A 134 -9.03 -14.00 -10.26
C SER A 134 -10.31 -13.23 -9.93
N ASN A 135 -10.58 -12.23 -10.77
CA ASN A 135 -11.64 -11.21 -10.77
C ASN A 135 -11.25 -9.88 -10.11
N PRO A 136 -11.41 -8.74 -10.83
CA PRO A 136 -11.28 -7.43 -10.23
C PRO A 136 -12.25 -7.33 -9.06
N LEU A 137 -11.80 -6.71 -7.98
CA LEU A 137 -12.66 -6.53 -6.82
C LEU A 137 -13.83 -5.60 -7.22
N PRO A 138 -15.03 -5.83 -6.67
CA PRO A 138 -16.21 -5.05 -7.04
C PRO A 138 -16.20 -3.67 -6.39
N TRP A 139 -15.20 -2.85 -6.73
CA TRP A 139 -15.01 -1.49 -6.20
C TRP A 139 -16.20 -0.58 -6.50
N LEU A 140 -16.82 -0.76 -7.67
CA LEU A 140 -17.93 0.05 -8.16
C LEU A 140 -19.28 -0.65 -7.95
N ASN A 141 -20.33 0.14 -7.73
CA ASN A 141 -21.71 -0.32 -7.79
C ASN A 141 -22.22 -0.33 -9.25
N CYS A 142 -23.48 -0.72 -9.46
CA CYS A 142 -24.09 -0.75 -10.79
C CYS A 142 -24.19 0.64 -11.45
N ASP A 143 -24.13 1.71 -10.66
CA ASP A 143 -24.17 3.10 -11.13
C ASP A 143 -22.77 3.65 -11.46
N GLY A 144 -21.71 2.84 -11.33
CA GLY A 144 -20.32 3.28 -11.55
C GLY A 144 -19.74 4.11 -10.42
N ILE A 145 -20.39 4.15 -9.25
CA ILE A 145 -19.96 4.87 -8.05
C ILE A 145 -19.17 3.93 -7.14
N LEU A 146 -18.11 4.44 -6.51
CA LEU A 146 -17.32 3.68 -5.55
C LEU A 146 -18.18 3.23 -4.36
N ARG A 147 -18.12 1.94 -4.01
CA ARG A 147 -18.88 1.36 -2.88
C ARG A 147 -18.39 1.86 -1.52
N LEU A 148 -17.14 2.32 -1.46
CA LEU A 148 -16.46 2.79 -0.25
C LEU A 148 -16.88 4.22 0.09
N ASN A 149 -17.92 4.37 0.91
CA ASN A 149 -18.53 5.66 1.25
C ASN A 149 -18.37 6.06 2.72
N HIS A 150 -17.91 5.17 3.59
CA HIS A 150 -17.70 5.48 5.00
C HIS A 150 -16.57 6.50 5.16
N PRO A 151 -16.67 7.48 6.09
CA PRO A 151 -15.61 8.48 6.28
C PRO A 151 -14.24 7.86 6.57
N ASP A 152 -14.19 6.77 7.35
CA ASP A 152 -12.92 6.08 7.63
C ASP A 152 -12.37 5.29 6.43
N GLU A 153 -13.22 4.82 5.51
CA GLU A 153 -12.75 4.24 4.24
C GLU A 153 -12.10 5.33 3.39
N ARG A 154 -12.78 6.46 3.21
CA ARG A 154 -12.25 7.60 2.45
C ARG A 154 -10.97 8.15 3.05
N ARG A 155 -10.90 8.21 4.39
CA ARG A 155 -9.67 8.59 5.09
C ARG A 155 -8.53 7.64 4.77
N LEU A 156 -8.76 6.33 4.86
CA LEU A 156 -7.73 5.34 4.54
C LEU A 156 -7.27 5.44 3.08
N ILE A 157 -8.19 5.62 2.13
CA ILE A 157 -7.85 5.87 0.73
C ILE A 157 -6.97 7.13 0.58
N GLY A 158 -7.32 8.22 1.28
CA GLY A 158 -6.52 9.44 1.27
C GLY A 158 -5.10 9.26 1.82
N GLU A 159 -4.94 8.49 2.90
CA GLU A 159 -3.60 8.15 3.42
C GLU A 159 -2.82 7.27 2.44
N LEU A 160 -3.48 6.30 1.78
CA LEU A 160 -2.84 5.48 0.73
C LEU A 160 -2.33 6.36 -0.41
N ILE A 161 -3.18 7.26 -0.93
CA ILE A 161 -2.79 8.21 -1.99
C ILE A 161 -1.58 9.03 -1.52
N GLN A 162 -1.65 9.59 -0.32
CA GLN A 162 -0.57 10.40 0.22
C GLN A 162 0.75 9.62 0.36
N VAL A 163 0.72 8.35 0.75
CA VAL A 163 1.91 7.51 0.83
C VAL A 163 2.47 7.25 -0.56
N VAL A 164 1.63 6.88 -1.52
CA VAL A 164 2.03 6.63 -2.92
C VAL A 164 2.60 7.88 -3.57
N ASP A 165 1.99 9.04 -3.37
CA ASP A 165 2.51 10.32 -3.86
C ASP A 165 3.90 10.62 -3.30
N ASN A 166 4.16 10.29 -2.03
CA ASN A 166 5.48 10.46 -1.44
C ASN A 166 6.53 9.48 -2.00
N ILE A 167 6.10 8.30 -2.48
CA ILE A 167 6.97 7.30 -3.11
C ILE A 167 7.33 7.75 -4.53
N GLU A 168 6.33 8.10 -5.34
CA GLU A 168 6.49 8.40 -6.78
C GLU A 168 6.98 9.83 -7.05
N CYS A 169 6.63 10.78 -6.17
CA CYS A 169 7.00 12.18 -6.28
C CYS A 169 7.67 12.66 -4.99
N PRO A 170 8.89 12.19 -4.69
CA PRO A 170 9.59 12.60 -3.49
C PRO A 170 9.86 14.10 -3.51
N ASP A 171 9.63 14.77 -2.38
CA ASP A 171 9.96 16.20 -2.21
C ASP A 171 11.42 16.43 -2.61
N VAL A 172 11.69 17.49 -3.36
CA VAL A 172 13.03 17.93 -3.78
C VAL A 172 13.99 18.07 -2.58
N LYS A 173 13.45 18.29 -1.38
CA LYS A 173 14.22 18.36 -0.12
C LYS A 173 14.53 17.01 0.52
N GLY A 174 14.08 15.88 -0.05
CA GLY A 174 14.44 14.52 0.34
C GLY A 174 14.09 14.13 1.78
N SER A 175 13.08 14.74 2.40
CA SER A 175 12.85 14.65 3.85
C SER A 175 11.54 13.99 4.27
N VAL A 176 10.99 13.09 3.43
CA VAL A 176 9.78 12.34 3.80
C VAL A 176 10.05 11.58 5.11
N LYS A 177 9.29 11.91 6.15
CA LYS A 177 9.40 11.25 7.46
C LYS A 177 8.59 9.95 7.41
N TRP A 178 9.17 8.91 6.81
CA TRP A 178 8.52 7.62 6.57
C TRP A 178 7.89 7.01 7.82
N GLU A 179 8.54 7.12 8.99
CA GLU A 179 7.95 6.65 10.25
C GLU A 179 6.60 7.31 10.55
N LYS A 180 6.49 8.62 10.31
CA LYS A 180 5.25 9.38 10.55
C LYS A 180 4.19 9.03 9.52
N VAL A 181 4.59 8.91 8.25
CA VAL A 181 3.69 8.54 7.15
C VAL A 181 3.12 7.14 7.37
N ALA A 182 3.98 6.16 7.68
CA ALA A 182 3.60 4.79 7.99
C ALA A 182 2.69 4.71 9.22
N LEU A 183 3.00 5.47 10.28
CA LEU A 183 2.16 5.53 11.48
C LEU A 183 0.78 6.13 11.19
N SER A 184 0.70 7.18 10.37
CA SER A 184 -0.58 7.79 9.96
C SER A 184 -1.45 6.79 9.19
N LEU A 185 -0.85 6.08 8.23
CA LEU A 185 -1.53 5.03 7.48
C LEU A 185 -2.02 3.90 8.41
N SER A 186 -1.19 3.48 9.36
CA SER A 186 -1.53 2.45 10.34
C SER A 186 -2.71 2.87 11.24
N GLN A 187 -2.72 4.13 11.69
CA GLN A 187 -3.83 4.67 12.49
C GLN A 187 -5.12 4.82 11.69
N ALA A 188 -5.04 5.19 10.41
CA ALA A 188 -6.20 5.23 9.53
C ALA A 188 -6.75 3.83 9.28
N PHE A 189 -5.87 2.84 9.10
CA PHE A 189 -6.24 1.43 9.03
C PHE A 189 -6.97 0.96 10.29
N GLU A 190 -6.47 1.25 11.49
CA GLU A 190 -7.13 0.85 12.73
C GLU A 190 -8.54 1.44 12.86
N LYS A 191 -8.71 2.72 12.50
CA LYS A 191 -10.03 3.37 12.50
C LYS A 191 -10.98 2.72 11.50
N PHE A 192 -10.51 2.52 10.27
CA PHE A 192 -11.25 1.79 9.26
C PHE A 192 -11.64 0.40 9.77
N TRP A 193 -10.70 -0.38 10.31
CA TRP A 193 -10.97 -1.72 10.81
C TRP A 193 -12.00 -1.74 11.95
N SER A 194 -11.90 -0.77 12.86
CA SER A 194 -12.81 -0.67 14.01
C SER A 194 -14.24 -0.26 13.61
N ASN A 195 -14.41 0.60 12.60
CA ASN A 195 -15.69 1.19 12.25
C ASN A 195 -16.34 0.56 11.00
N CYS A 196 -15.56 -0.07 10.12
CA CYS A 196 -16.01 -0.63 8.85
C CYS A 196 -16.04 -2.16 8.91
N ARG A 197 -17.17 -2.71 9.33
CA ARG A 197 -17.36 -4.15 9.46
C ARG A 197 -17.25 -4.88 8.12
N ILE A 198 -16.35 -5.87 8.01
CA ILE A 198 -16.19 -6.71 6.83
C ILE A 198 -16.91 -8.05 7.00
N TRP A 199 -16.79 -8.65 8.19
CA TRP A 199 -17.38 -9.94 8.54
C TRP A 199 -18.75 -9.82 9.23
N GLY A 200 -19.49 -10.93 9.33
CA GLY A 200 -20.81 -10.96 9.97
C GLY A 200 -21.92 -10.57 9.01
N GLU A 201 -22.81 -9.66 9.41
CA GLU A 201 -23.98 -9.29 8.61
C GLU A 201 -23.61 -8.73 7.23
N VAL A 202 -22.55 -7.92 7.13
CA VAL A 202 -22.11 -7.31 5.86
C VAL A 202 -21.73 -8.38 4.84
N LYS A 203 -21.03 -9.44 5.26
CA LYS A 203 -20.69 -10.57 4.38
C LYS A 203 -21.92 -11.27 3.79
N ILE A 204 -23.04 -11.29 4.51
CA ILE A 204 -24.27 -11.98 4.11
C ILE A 204 -25.16 -11.03 3.29
N THR A 205 -25.29 -9.78 3.72
CA THR A 205 -26.24 -8.81 3.14
C THR A 205 -25.65 -8.02 1.98
N SER A 206 -24.34 -7.76 1.98
CA SER A 206 -23.64 -6.97 0.97
C SER A 206 -22.22 -7.53 0.70
N PRO A 207 -22.12 -8.73 0.11
CA PRO A 207 -20.85 -9.41 -0.11
C PRO A 207 -19.86 -8.60 -0.96
N GLU A 208 -20.35 -7.83 -1.94
CA GLU A 208 -19.49 -7.01 -2.79
C GLU A 208 -18.87 -5.84 -2.01
N LEU A 209 -19.60 -5.26 -1.04
CA LEU A 209 -19.04 -4.22 -0.16
C LEU A 209 -17.98 -4.83 0.77
N ALA A 210 -18.22 -6.03 1.31
CA ALA A 210 -17.23 -6.75 2.09
C ALA A 210 -15.96 -7.01 1.26
N GLN A 211 -16.11 -7.43 0.00
CA GLN A 211 -15.00 -7.64 -0.94
C GLN A 211 -14.24 -6.35 -1.27
N ALA A 212 -14.94 -5.23 -1.51
CA ALA A 212 -14.29 -3.93 -1.73
C ALA A 212 -13.48 -3.47 -0.51
N ARG A 213 -14.02 -3.65 0.71
CA ARG A 213 -13.29 -3.37 1.96
C ARG A 213 -12.07 -4.29 2.14
N LEU A 214 -12.20 -5.54 1.74
CA LEU A 214 -11.08 -6.49 1.69
C LEU A 214 -10.00 -6.03 0.72
N GLY A 215 -10.38 -5.50 -0.43
CA GLY A 215 -9.45 -4.83 -1.33
C GLY A 215 -8.64 -3.74 -0.65
N LEU A 216 -9.31 -2.92 0.16
CA LEU A 216 -8.64 -1.83 0.89
C LEU A 216 -7.64 -2.38 1.92
N LEU A 217 -7.93 -3.52 2.56
CA LEU A 217 -6.95 -4.25 3.39
C LEU A 217 -5.74 -4.69 2.59
N MET A 218 -5.96 -5.25 1.39
CA MET A 218 -4.89 -5.76 0.53
C MET A 218 -4.01 -4.61 0.02
N ALA A 219 -4.61 -3.50 -0.42
CA ALA A 219 -3.88 -2.30 -0.81
C ALA A 219 -3.06 -1.74 0.35
N THR A 220 -3.64 -1.67 1.55
CA THR A 220 -2.94 -1.24 2.77
C THR A 220 -1.78 -2.16 3.12
N GLN A 221 -1.97 -3.47 3.00
CA GLN A 221 -0.93 -4.46 3.22
C GLN A 221 0.23 -4.27 2.25
N SER A 222 -0.04 -4.13 0.95
CA SER A 222 0.99 -3.87 -0.09
C SER A 222 1.80 -2.60 0.21
N VAL A 223 1.11 -1.49 0.50
CA VAL A 223 1.76 -0.20 0.74
C VAL A 223 2.56 -0.20 2.05
N LEU A 224 2.00 -0.75 3.15
CA LEU A 224 2.73 -0.86 4.41
C LEU A 224 3.96 -1.75 4.28
N ARG A 225 3.87 -2.85 3.53
CA ARG A 225 5.01 -3.72 3.25
C ARG A 225 6.11 -2.96 2.54
N PHE A 226 5.76 -2.25 1.47
CA PHE A 226 6.73 -1.45 0.70
C PHE A 226 7.41 -0.40 1.60
N VAL A 227 6.63 0.34 2.39
CA VAL A 227 7.20 1.37 3.29
C VAL A 227 8.10 0.76 4.37
N LEU A 228 7.74 -0.41 4.93
CA LEU A 228 8.57 -1.11 5.90
C LEU A 228 9.88 -1.59 5.27
N GLU A 229 9.82 -2.31 4.16
CA GLU A 229 10.97 -2.98 3.55
C GLU A 229 11.87 -2.00 2.79
N GLU A 230 11.31 -1.15 1.92
CA GLU A 230 12.08 -0.30 1.02
C GLU A 230 12.40 1.09 1.60
N ASN A 231 11.49 1.67 2.38
CA ASN A 231 11.70 3.04 2.90
C ASN A 231 12.26 3.09 4.33
N LEU A 232 11.90 2.12 5.18
CA LEU A 232 12.37 2.05 6.56
C LEU A 232 13.48 1.00 6.76
N GLY A 233 13.72 0.11 5.78
CA GLY A 233 14.76 -0.91 5.85
C GLY A 233 14.50 -1.96 6.94
N VAL A 234 13.23 -2.20 7.28
CA VAL A 234 12.82 -3.16 8.30
C VAL A 234 11.96 -4.26 7.72
N PHE A 235 12.06 -5.44 8.33
CA PHE A 235 11.25 -6.58 7.91
C PHE A 235 9.75 -6.34 8.18
N ALA A 236 8.91 -6.69 7.21
CA ALA A 236 7.45 -6.67 7.33
C ALA A 236 6.94 -8.05 7.76
N PRO A 237 6.63 -8.28 9.05
CA PRO A 237 6.23 -9.60 9.52
C PRO A 237 4.85 -9.99 8.98
N LEU A 238 4.71 -11.27 8.63
CA LEU A 238 3.43 -11.85 8.22
C LEU A 238 2.49 -12.07 9.41
N GLU A 239 3.06 -12.38 10.56
CA GLU A 239 2.36 -12.66 11.83
C GLU A 239 3.18 -12.04 12.98
N LEU A 240 2.48 -11.51 13.99
CA LEU A 240 3.04 -10.90 15.21
C LEU A 240 2.26 -11.39 16.44
#